data_AF-A0A412YKE9-F1
#
_entry.id   AF-A0A412YKE9-F1
#
_cell.length_a   1.000
_cell.length_b   1.000
_cell.length_c   1.000
_cell.angle_alpha   90.00
_cell.angle_beta   90.00
_cell.angle_gamma   90.00
#
_symmetry.space_group_name_H-M   'P 1'
#
loop_
_entity.id
_entity.type
_entity.pdbx_description
1 polymer ?
#
loop_
_entity_poly.entity_id
_entity_poly.type
_entity_poly.pdbx_seq_one_letter_code
_entity_poly.pdbx_strand_id
1 'polypeptide(L)'
;MTQSACSGKSAKAEQATEQSGEQAAGESVASQNELSDKILGLIEDATDKVKDCTDPEKAFAIMAETSKAIDKACKDAGTSLSGWIQSLSDSELKRYEDATAKFQQAVKQ
;
A
#
# COMPACT_ATOMS: atom_id res chain seq x y z
N MET A 1 65.01 15.64 -14.92
CA MET A 1 63.87 14.72 -14.71
C MET A 1 63.11 15.20 -13.49
N THR A 2 61.92 15.77 -13.69
CA THR A 2 61.06 16.25 -12.61
C THR A 2 59.89 15.28 -12.48
N GLN A 3 59.86 14.47 -11.43
CA GLN A 3 58.67 13.74 -11.03
C GLN A 3 58.16 14.31 -9.71
N SER A 4 57.01 14.97 -9.78
CA SER A 4 56.23 15.42 -8.63
C SER A 4 55.41 14.23 -8.11
N ALA A 5 55.54 13.91 -6.83
CA ALA A 5 54.62 13.01 -6.12
C ALA A 5 53.86 13.82 -5.07
N CYS A 6 52.54 13.91 -5.22
CA CYS A 6 51.63 14.59 -4.30
C CYS A 6 51.18 13.66 -3.16
N SER A 7 51.29 14.20 -1.96
CA SER A 7 50.40 14.09 -0.78
C SER A 7 49.31 13.02 -0.71
N GLY A 8 49.29 12.33 0.42
CA GLY A 8 48.09 11.73 1.01
C GLY A 8 48.29 11.54 2.51
N LYS A 9 47.66 12.42 3.31
CA LYS A 9 47.74 12.48 4.77
C LYS A 9 46.47 11.89 5.41
N SER A 10 46.69 11.28 6.58
CA SER A 10 45.75 11.06 7.70
C SER A 10 44.84 9.82 7.72
N ALA A 11 45.17 8.95 8.67
CA ALA A 11 44.34 8.46 9.78
C ALA A 11 42.87 8.14 9.49
N LYS A 12 42.54 6.84 9.54
CA LYS A 12 41.21 6.37 9.90
C LYS A 12 41.30 5.63 11.22
N ALA A 13 40.77 6.25 12.27
CA ALA A 13 40.44 5.59 13.51
C ALA A 13 39.30 4.60 13.23
N GLU A 14 39.54 3.33 13.55
CA GLU A 14 38.48 2.38 13.85
C GLU A 14 37.95 2.70 15.24
N GLN A 15 36.68 3.13 15.33
CA GLN A 15 35.76 2.60 16.34
C GLN A 15 34.33 3.12 16.14
N ALA A 16 33.41 2.20 16.46
CA ALA A 16 32.01 2.36 16.84
C ALA A 16 31.01 2.70 15.73
N THR A 17 30.12 1.75 15.42
CA THR A 17 28.85 1.61 16.15
C THR A 17 28.12 0.35 15.66
N GLU A 18 27.97 -0.63 16.56
CA GLU A 18 26.89 -1.61 16.48
C GLU A 18 25.59 -0.88 16.85
N GLN A 19 24.58 -0.88 15.97
CA GLN A 19 23.19 -0.80 16.42
C GLN A 19 22.23 -1.32 15.36
N SER A 20 21.76 -2.55 15.60
CA SER A 20 20.38 -3.00 15.46
C SER A 20 19.52 -2.28 14.40
N GLY A 21 19.35 -2.94 13.25
CA GLY A 21 18.46 -2.52 12.18
C GLY A 21 17.40 -3.58 11.87
N GLU A 22 16.77 -4.19 12.88
CA GLU A 22 15.75 -5.22 12.68
C GLU A 22 14.33 -4.81 13.12
N GLN A 23 14.13 -3.61 13.67
CA GLN A 23 12.80 -3.21 14.18
C GLN A 23 11.93 -2.35 13.25
N ALA A 24 12.45 -1.78 12.16
CA ALA A 24 11.64 -0.92 11.27
C ALA A 24 10.86 -1.68 10.16
N ALA A 25 11.33 -2.88 9.78
CA ALA A 25 10.69 -3.66 8.71
C ALA A 25 9.42 -4.37 9.19
N GLY A 26 9.36 -4.78 10.46
CA GLY A 26 8.22 -5.53 11.02
C GLY A 26 6.95 -4.72 11.18
N GLU A 27 7.03 -3.50 11.75
CA GLU A 27 5.86 -2.60 11.90
C GLU A 27 5.34 -2.14 10.54
N SER A 28 6.23 -1.83 9.60
CA SER A 28 5.85 -1.36 8.26
C SER A 28 5.13 -2.45 7.45
N VAL A 29 5.58 -3.70 7.54
CA VAL A 29 4.96 -4.84 6.85
C VAL A 29 3.64 -5.24 7.51
N ALA A 30 3.57 -5.22 8.85
CA ALA A 30 2.32 -5.48 9.57
C ALA A 30 1.23 -4.46 9.21
N SER A 31 1.55 -3.16 9.22
CA SER A 31 0.60 -2.11 8.84
C SER A 31 0.22 -2.14 7.36
N GLN A 32 1.11 -2.59 6.46
CA GLN A 32 0.77 -2.80 5.05
C GLN A 32 -0.23 -3.95 4.89
N ASN A 33 -0.01 -5.08 5.58
CA ASN A 33 -0.92 -6.22 5.56
C ASN A 33 -2.31 -5.84 6.12
N GLU A 34 -2.35 -5.11 7.24
CA GLU A 34 -3.60 -4.62 7.83
C GLU A 34 -4.35 -3.66 6.89
N LEU A 35 -3.63 -2.77 6.20
CA LEU A 35 -4.22 -1.88 5.21
C LEU A 35 -4.77 -2.67 4.01
N SER A 36 -4.02 -3.66 3.52
CA SER A 36 -4.44 -4.53 2.43
C SER A 36 -5.72 -5.29 2.76
N ASP A 37 -5.77 -5.96 3.92
CA ASP A 37 -6.95 -6.68 4.37
C ASP A 37 -8.16 -5.75 4.52
N LYS A 38 -7.94 -4.53 5.03
CA LYS A 38 -9.01 -3.53 5.18
C LYS A 38 -9.55 -3.05 3.85
N ILE A 39 -8.70 -2.75 2.86
CA ILE A 39 -9.14 -2.30 1.53
C ILE A 39 -9.88 -3.43 0.81
N LEU A 40 -9.35 -4.65 0.85
CA LEU A 40 -10.00 -5.82 0.24
C LEU A 40 -11.36 -6.09 0.89
N GLY A 41 -11.43 -6.07 2.22
CA GLY A 41 -12.69 -6.25 2.95
C GLY A 41 -13.75 -5.19 2.60
N LEU A 42 -13.34 -3.92 2.44
CA LEU A 42 -14.27 -2.86 1.99
C LEU A 42 -14.84 -3.13 0.59
N ILE A 43 -14.01 -3.65 -0.33
CA ILE A 43 -14.43 -3.98 -1.70
C ILE A 43 -15.35 -5.20 -1.70
N GLU A 44 -15.02 -6.24 -0.93
CA GLU A 44 -15.83 -7.46 -0.80
C GLU A 44 -17.20 -7.15 -0.18
N ASP A 45 -17.23 -6.40 0.93
CA ASP A 45 -18.47 -5.95 1.58
C ASP A 45 -19.35 -5.13 0.63
N ALA A 46 -18.74 -4.23 -0.16
CA ALA A 46 -19.46 -3.43 -1.13
C ALA A 46 -20.01 -4.28 -2.28
N THR A 47 -19.24 -5.26 -2.75
CA THR A 47 -19.67 -6.22 -3.78
C THR A 47 -20.90 -6.98 -3.32
N ASP A 48 -20.90 -7.45 -2.07
CA ASP A 48 -22.03 -8.16 -1.49
C ASP A 48 -23.26 -7.26 -1.30
N LYS A 49 -23.08 -5.97 -1.02
CA LYS A 49 -24.20 -5.04 -0.92
C LYS A 49 -24.79 -4.67 -2.28
N VAL A 50 -23.95 -4.54 -3.31
CA VAL A 50 -24.39 -4.13 -4.65
C VAL A 50 -25.02 -5.28 -5.42
N LYS A 51 -24.52 -6.53 -5.29
CA LYS A 51 -25.06 -7.68 -6.02
C LYS A 51 -26.57 -7.91 -5.77
N ASP A 52 -27.04 -7.58 -4.57
CA ASP A 52 -28.43 -7.76 -4.13
C ASP A 52 -29.23 -6.44 -4.26
N CYS A 53 -28.61 -5.37 -4.78
CA CYS A 53 -29.21 -4.05 -4.88
C CYS A 53 -29.82 -3.83 -6.27
N THR A 54 -31.15 -3.84 -6.36
CA THR A 54 -31.89 -3.56 -7.60
C THR A 54 -32.09 -2.06 -7.88
N ASP A 55 -31.65 -1.20 -6.96
CA ASP A 55 -31.80 0.24 -7.02
C ASP A 55 -30.47 0.89 -7.44
N PRO A 56 -30.39 1.47 -8.64
CA PRO A 56 -29.14 2.02 -9.17
C PRO A 56 -28.63 3.23 -8.38
N GLU A 57 -29.51 4.02 -7.75
CA GLU A 57 -29.10 5.16 -6.94
C GLU A 57 -28.43 4.68 -5.64
N LYS A 58 -28.98 3.62 -5.03
CA LYS A 58 -28.38 2.98 -3.86
C LYS A 58 -27.07 2.27 -4.20
N ALA A 59 -27.01 1.56 -5.33
CA ALA A 59 -25.77 0.97 -5.80
C ALA A 59 -24.68 2.04 -6.00
N PHE A 60 -25.04 3.20 -6.57
CA PHE A 60 -24.11 4.32 -6.72
C PHE A 60 -23.67 4.93 -5.38
N ALA A 61 -24.60 5.07 -4.41
CA ALA A 61 -24.25 5.51 -3.07
C ALA A 61 -23.26 4.55 -2.39
N ILE A 62 -23.48 3.23 -2.48
CA ILE A 62 -22.58 2.21 -1.93
C ILE A 62 -21.19 2.33 -2.57
N MET A 63 -21.10 2.48 -3.90
CA MET A 63 -19.82 2.69 -4.58
C MET A 63 -19.09 3.94 -4.09
N ALA A 64 -19.79 5.06 -3.98
CA ALA A 64 -19.22 6.32 -3.53
C ALA A 64 -18.75 6.26 -2.06
N GLU A 65 -19.52 5.62 -1.18
CA GLU A 65 -19.15 5.40 0.22
C GLU A 65 -17.94 4.49 0.35
N THR A 66 -17.88 3.42 -0.44
CA THR A 66 -16.75 2.48 -0.48
C THR A 66 -15.47 3.18 -0.92
N SER A 67 -15.54 4.00 -1.98
CA SER A 67 -14.40 4.81 -2.44
C SER A 67 -13.90 5.76 -1.34
N LYS A 68 -14.81 6.45 -0.63
CA LYS A 68 -14.44 7.33 0.50
C LYS A 68 -13.82 6.55 1.66
N ALA A 69 -14.31 5.35 1.94
CA ALA A 69 -13.79 4.50 3.01
C ALA A 69 -12.37 4.00 2.69
N ILE A 70 -12.11 3.60 1.44
CA ILE A 70 -10.78 3.23 0.95
C ILE A 70 -9.83 4.43 1.05
N ASP A 71 -10.22 5.60 0.55
CA ASP A 71 -9.42 6.82 0.65
C ASP A 71 -9.09 7.17 2.10
N LYS A 72 -10.06 7.01 3.01
CA LYS A 72 -9.83 7.22 4.45
C LYS A 72 -8.84 6.20 5.01
N ALA A 73 -8.98 4.92 4.69
CA ALA A 73 -8.05 3.88 5.15
C ALA A 73 -6.61 4.17 4.71
N CYS A 74 -6.40 4.59 3.46
CA CYS A 74 -5.08 5.00 2.98
C CYS A 74 -4.55 6.22 3.75
N LYS A 75 -5.39 7.25 3.98
CA LYS A 75 -5.00 8.45 4.74
C LYS A 75 -4.62 8.14 6.18
N ASP A 76 -5.41 7.29 6.85
CA ASP A 76 -5.14 6.85 8.22
C ASP A 76 -3.79 6.10 8.31
N ALA A 77 -3.41 5.40 7.25
CA ALA A 77 -2.10 4.74 7.09
C ALA A 77 -0.98 5.66 6.55
N GLY A 78 -1.25 6.95 6.35
CA GLY A 78 -0.25 7.92 5.88
C GLY A 78 0.13 7.79 4.39
N THR A 79 -0.72 7.18 3.56
CA THR A 79 -0.49 6.99 2.13
C THR A 79 -1.69 7.42 1.28
N SER A 80 -1.58 7.32 -0.04
CA SER A 80 -2.70 7.40 -0.99
C SER A 80 -3.03 6.01 -1.53
N LEU A 81 -4.20 5.84 -2.16
CA LEU A 81 -4.53 4.58 -2.84
C LEU A 81 -3.47 4.23 -3.90
N SER A 82 -3.05 5.21 -4.71
CA SER A 82 -2.00 5.00 -5.71
C SER A 82 -0.65 4.64 -5.10
N GLY A 83 -0.26 5.27 -4.00
CA GLY A 83 0.98 4.97 -3.28
C GLY A 83 0.95 3.58 -2.66
N TRP A 84 -0.18 3.17 -2.08
CA TRP A 84 -0.38 1.82 -1.58
C TRP A 84 -0.32 0.79 -2.73
N ILE A 85 -1.05 1.00 -3.84
CA ILE A 85 -1.02 0.10 -5.01
C ILE A 85 0.41 -0.09 -5.54
N GLN A 86 1.19 0.99 -5.63
CA GLN A 86 2.59 0.91 -6.07
C GLN A 86 3.52 0.16 -5.10
N SER A 87 3.11 0.02 -3.83
CA SER A 87 3.87 -0.71 -2.81
C SER A 87 3.55 -2.21 -2.75
N LEU A 88 2.51 -2.66 -3.46
CA LEU A 88 2.06 -4.06 -3.46
C LEU A 88 3.02 -4.96 -4.25
N SER A 89 3.16 -6.21 -3.81
CA SER A 89 3.72 -7.26 -4.64
C SER A 89 2.77 -7.62 -5.80
N ASP A 90 3.28 -8.23 -6.86
CA ASP A 90 2.47 -8.68 -8.01
C ASP A 90 1.27 -9.55 -7.58
N SER A 91 1.47 -10.39 -6.56
CA SER A 91 0.43 -11.28 -6.05
C SER A 91 -0.68 -10.55 -5.31
N GLU A 92 -0.34 -9.49 -4.56
CA GLU A 92 -1.31 -8.66 -3.84
C GLU A 92 -2.02 -7.70 -4.79
N LEU A 93 -1.29 -7.13 -5.74
CA LEU A 93 -1.86 -6.33 -6.82
C LEU A 93 -2.92 -7.12 -7.57
N LYS A 94 -2.60 -8.36 -7.95
CA LYS A 94 -3.56 -9.24 -8.63
C LYS A 94 -4.81 -9.52 -7.78
N ARG A 95 -4.66 -9.75 -6.47
CA ARG A 95 -5.82 -9.92 -5.58
C ARG A 95 -6.71 -8.68 -5.54
N TYR A 96 -6.10 -7.50 -5.45
CA TYR A 96 -6.82 -6.22 -5.49
C TYR A 96 -7.54 -6.02 -6.84
N GLU A 97 -6.87 -6.29 -7.95
CA GLU A 97 -7.47 -6.20 -9.30
C GLU A 97 -8.63 -7.18 -9.46
N ASP A 98 -8.48 -8.42 -9.02
CA ASP A 98 -9.53 -9.44 -9.06
C ASP A 98 -10.75 -9.05 -8.21
N ALA A 99 -10.54 -8.51 -7.00
CA ALA A 99 -11.62 -8.02 -6.14
C ALA A 99 -12.34 -6.82 -6.77
N THR A 100 -11.58 -5.87 -7.33
CA THR A 100 -12.13 -4.70 -8.02
C THR A 100 -12.92 -5.10 -9.26
N ALA A 101 -12.45 -6.08 -10.04
CA ALA A 101 -13.14 -6.60 -11.21
C ALA A 101 -14.48 -7.24 -10.84
N LYS A 102 -14.53 -8.04 -9.77
CA LYS A 102 -15.78 -8.61 -9.23
C LYS A 102 -16.75 -7.52 -8.82
N PHE A 103 -16.27 -6.48 -8.13
CA PHE A 103 -17.09 -5.35 -7.72
C PHE A 103 -17.70 -4.63 -8.94
N GLN A 104 -16.88 -4.31 -9.95
CA GLN A 104 -17.35 -3.69 -11.19
C GLN A 104 -18.34 -4.56 -11.95
N GLN A 105 -18.18 -5.89 -11.91
CA GLN A 105 -19.14 -6.80 -12.52
C GLN A 105 -20.48 -6.79 -11.78
N ALA A 106 -20.46 -6.77 -10.45
CA ALA A 106 -21.68 -6.70 -9.63
C ALA A 106 -22.48 -5.41 -9.89
N VAL A 107 -21.81 -4.29 -10.12
CA VAL A 107 -22.42 -3.00 -10.45
C VAL A 107 -23.09 -2.96 -11.83
N LYS A 108 -22.63 -3.79 -12.78
CA LYS A 108 -23.14 -3.82 -14.17
C LYS A 108 -24.40 -4.71 -14.34
N GLN A 109 -24.82 -5.40 -13.29
CA GLN A 109 -26.03 -6.24 -13.27
C GLN A 109 -27.28 -5.35 -13.31
#